data_AF-A0A7C6WBT1-F1
#
_entry.id   AF-A0A7C6WBT1-F1
#
_cell.length_a   1.000
_cell.length_b   1.000
_cell.length_c   1.000
_cell.angle_alpha   90.00
_cell.angle_beta   90.00
_cell.angle_gamma   90.00
#
_symmetry.space_group_name_H-M   'P 1'
#
loop_
_entity.id
_entity.type
_entity.pdbx_description
1 polymer ?
#
loop_
_entity_poly.entity_id
_entity_poly.type
_entity_poly.pdbx_seq_one_letter_code
_entity_poly.pdbx_strand_id
1 'polypeptide(L)'
;MVEAIVLAGSLNDRGLREISKEPYEALIPLAGKPMVEYVLDALQESPSISRIIVVGPASLAKLQIPKLTTVVESTISVMDNLRLGLEQVSGEKYVLLATSDIPLLTAAAVEDFIARSRDQEGDLFYSIVDKKTNENYFSGIQRTYVKLKDGTFTGGNLFYFHPRIARSCWSFAEEMVNLRKEPLKMCARLGFFFILRLLAGKLTIADLERRVEKLLAIKAKAVISPYPGVGIDIDKPADYQYVLPFLKRKEA
;
A
#
# COMPACT_ATOMS: atom_id res chain seq x y z
N MET A 1 8.23 15.20 -10.11
CA MET A 1 8.99 14.68 -8.97
C MET A 1 8.12 14.63 -7.72
N VAL A 2 8.13 13.50 -7.03
CA VAL A 2 7.31 13.11 -5.88
C VAL A 2 8.23 12.45 -4.86
N GLU A 3 7.97 12.70 -3.58
CA GLU A 3 8.65 11.96 -2.51
C GLU A 3 7.84 10.71 -2.16
N ALA A 4 8.53 9.60 -1.93
CA ALA A 4 7.92 8.34 -1.54
C ALA A 4 8.17 8.04 -0.07
N ILE A 5 7.14 7.65 0.67
CA ILE A 5 7.23 7.09 2.01
C ILE A 5 7.03 5.57 1.89
N VAL A 6 7.89 4.79 2.52
CA VAL A 6 7.75 3.34 2.65
C VAL A 6 7.57 2.97 4.12
N LEU A 7 6.47 2.32 4.46
CA LEU A 7 6.23 1.81 5.82
C LEU A 7 6.80 0.40 5.95
N ALA A 8 7.86 0.27 6.72
CA ALA A 8 8.66 -0.93 6.93
C ALA A 8 8.77 -1.34 8.42
N GLY A 9 7.89 -0.78 9.27
CA GLY A 9 7.91 -1.00 10.73
C GLY A 9 7.07 -2.18 11.24
N SER A 10 6.47 -2.99 10.36
CA SER A 10 5.67 -4.14 10.80
C SER A 10 6.57 -5.19 11.47
N LEU A 11 6.24 -5.53 12.71
CA LEU A 11 6.87 -6.63 13.43
C LEU A 11 6.49 -7.95 12.77
N ASN A 12 7.48 -8.83 12.61
CA ASN A 12 7.23 -10.21 12.23
C ASN A 12 6.70 -10.94 13.47
N ASP A 13 5.40 -10.83 13.74
CA ASP A 13 4.74 -11.37 14.94
C ASP A 13 3.73 -12.49 14.71
N ARG A 14 3.54 -12.91 13.45
CA ARG A 14 2.51 -13.87 13.04
C ARG A 14 3.05 -14.99 12.16
N GLY A 15 2.30 -15.38 11.12
CA GLY A 15 2.57 -16.54 10.28
C GLY A 15 3.94 -16.49 9.61
N LEU A 16 4.47 -15.31 9.29
CA LEU A 16 5.79 -15.19 8.66
C LEU A 16 6.97 -15.53 9.59
N ARG A 17 6.74 -15.65 10.91
CA ARG A 17 7.76 -16.16 11.86
C ARG A 17 8.18 -17.59 11.54
N GLU A 18 7.31 -18.37 10.89
CA GLU A 18 7.61 -19.71 10.44
C GLU A 18 8.59 -19.72 9.26
N ILE A 19 8.64 -18.64 8.49
CA ILE A 19 9.53 -18.48 7.33
C ILE A 19 10.89 -17.91 7.74
N SER A 20 10.91 -16.93 8.65
CA SER A 20 12.13 -16.23 9.04
C SER A 20 12.11 -15.78 10.49
N LYS A 21 13.31 -15.73 11.10
CA LYS A 21 13.54 -15.23 12.46
C LYS A 21 13.79 -13.73 12.53
N GLU A 22 13.79 -13.04 11.39
CA GLU A 22 13.94 -11.58 11.36
C GLU A 22 12.84 -10.91 12.20
N PRO A 23 13.16 -9.87 12.99
CA PRO A 23 12.19 -9.24 13.89
C PRO A 23 11.13 -8.40 13.16
N TYR A 24 11.41 -7.98 11.93
CA TYR A 24 10.52 -7.16 11.11
C TYR A 24 10.25 -7.84 9.77
N GLU A 25 9.00 -7.75 9.29
CA GLU A 25 8.57 -8.40 8.04
C GLU A 25 9.35 -7.88 6.82
N ALA A 26 9.64 -6.57 6.81
CA ALA A 26 10.44 -5.90 5.80
C ALA A 26 11.83 -6.51 5.59
N LEU A 27 12.42 -7.12 6.63
CA LEU A 27 13.76 -7.71 6.61
C LEU A 27 13.77 -9.17 6.17
N ILE A 28 12.61 -9.82 6.06
CA ILE A 28 12.51 -11.23 5.71
C ILE A 28 13.19 -11.45 4.35
N PRO A 29 14.20 -12.34 4.27
CA PRO A 29 14.85 -12.65 3.01
C PRO A 29 13.87 -13.32 2.06
N LEU A 30 13.81 -12.84 0.82
CA LEU A 30 12.98 -13.35 -0.25
C LEU A 30 13.83 -13.40 -1.52
N ALA A 31 13.96 -14.59 -2.11
CA ALA A 31 14.80 -14.83 -3.29
C ALA A 31 16.24 -14.24 -3.24
N GLY A 32 16.82 -14.07 -2.04
CA GLY A 32 18.22 -13.65 -1.86
C GLY A 32 18.41 -12.22 -1.35
N LYS A 33 17.34 -11.41 -1.28
CA LYS A 33 17.36 -10.07 -0.68
C LYS A 33 16.21 -9.81 0.30
N PRO A 34 16.34 -8.91 1.27
CA PRO A 34 15.24 -8.48 2.12
C PRO A 34 14.02 -8.00 1.33
N MET A 35 12.82 -8.34 1.79
CA MET A 35 11.56 -8.03 1.10
C MET A 35 11.42 -6.55 0.72
N VAL A 36 11.82 -5.64 1.62
CA VAL A 36 11.76 -4.19 1.40
C VAL A 36 12.63 -3.72 0.23
N GLU A 37 13.76 -4.38 -0.06
CA GLU A 37 14.66 -3.97 -1.14
C GLU A 37 13.96 -4.02 -2.50
N TYR A 38 13.07 -4.98 -2.73
CA TYR A 38 12.26 -5.02 -3.96
C TYR A 38 11.41 -3.75 -4.16
N VAL A 39 10.86 -3.21 -3.07
CA VAL A 39 10.06 -1.98 -3.10
C VAL A 39 10.96 -0.77 -3.31
N LEU A 40 12.11 -0.71 -2.63
CA LEU A 40 13.08 0.38 -2.78
C LEU A 40 13.66 0.44 -4.19
N ASP A 41 13.98 -0.70 -4.79
CA ASP A 41 14.47 -0.80 -6.17
C ASP A 41 13.42 -0.25 -7.14
N ALA A 42 12.16 -0.70 -7.02
CA ALA A 42 11.08 -0.22 -7.88
C ALA A 42 10.88 1.30 -7.77
N LEU A 43 10.98 1.86 -6.56
CA LEU A 43 10.88 3.30 -6.35
C LEU A 43 12.11 4.06 -6.85
N GLN A 44 13.32 3.51 -6.71
CA GLN A 44 14.55 4.11 -7.22
C GLN A 44 14.56 4.15 -8.75
N GLU A 45 14.06 3.10 -9.39
CA GLU A 45 13.96 2.98 -10.85
C GLU A 45 12.84 3.84 -11.45
N SER A 46 11.98 4.45 -10.62
CA SER A 46 10.84 5.28 -11.04
C SER A 46 11.24 6.74 -11.24
N PRO A 47 11.26 7.28 -12.48
CA PRO A 47 11.74 8.64 -12.75
C PRO A 47 10.95 9.75 -12.05
N SER A 48 9.68 9.52 -11.68
CA SER A 48 8.88 10.49 -10.95
C SER A 48 9.28 10.60 -9.48
N ILE A 49 10.05 9.66 -8.92
CA ILE A 49 10.46 9.66 -7.51
C ILE A 49 11.75 10.44 -7.32
N SER A 50 11.73 11.46 -6.46
CA SER A 50 12.92 12.28 -6.15
C SER A 50 13.67 11.83 -4.91
N ARG A 51 12.97 11.24 -3.94
CA ARG A 51 13.54 10.81 -2.66
C ARG A 51 12.65 9.74 -2.06
N ILE A 52 13.26 8.80 -1.36
CA ILE A 52 12.58 7.73 -0.62
C ILE A 52 12.80 7.96 0.87
N ILE A 53 11.73 7.92 1.65
CA ILE A 53 11.73 8.01 3.10
C ILE A 53 11.23 6.66 3.61
N VAL A 54 12.10 5.88 4.24
CA VAL A 54 11.76 4.56 4.74
C VAL A 54 11.61 4.64 6.25
N VAL A 55 10.41 4.32 6.75
CA VAL A 55 10.12 4.29 8.19
C VAL A 55 10.11 2.83 8.63
N GLY A 56 11.21 2.39 9.25
CA GLY A 56 11.43 0.98 9.59
C GLY A 56 12.56 0.80 10.60
N PRO A 57 12.97 -0.44 10.89
CA PRO A 57 13.99 -0.69 11.90
C PRO A 57 15.34 -0.07 11.53
N ALA A 58 16.11 0.35 12.54
CA ALA A 58 17.44 0.94 12.34
C ALA A 58 18.42 0.03 11.57
N SER A 59 18.19 -1.30 11.57
CA SER A 59 18.95 -2.26 10.78
C SER A 59 18.82 -2.05 9.27
N LEU A 60 17.78 -1.37 8.78
CA LEU A 60 17.64 -1.01 7.36
C LEU A 60 18.80 -0.14 6.86
N ALA A 61 19.42 0.66 7.72
CA ALA A 61 20.59 1.45 7.37
C ALA A 61 21.82 0.60 6.97
N LYS A 62 21.80 -0.70 7.25
CA LYS A 62 22.86 -1.66 6.87
C LYS A 62 22.62 -2.31 5.50
N LEU A 63 21.43 -2.13 4.93
CA LEU A 63 21.08 -2.68 3.61
C LEU A 63 21.69 -1.83 2.50
N GLN A 64 21.74 -2.39 1.29
CA GLN A 64 22.09 -1.63 0.09
C GLN A 64 20.90 -0.75 -0.29
N ILE A 65 20.75 0.38 0.39
CA ILE A 65 19.66 1.33 0.14
C ILE A 65 20.00 2.27 -1.02
N PRO A 66 18.99 2.70 -1.81
CA PRO A 66 19.16 3.73 -2.84
C PRO A 66 19.84 4.98 -2.29
N LYS A 67 20.72 5.62 -3.08
CA LYS A 67 21.49 6.81 -2.66
C LYS A 67 20.63 7.97 -2.12
N LEU A 68 19.38 8.10 -2.57
CA LEU A 68 18.44 9.15 -2.15
C LEU A 68 17.40 8.61 -1.16
N THR A 69 17.86 7.84 -0.17
CA THR A 69 17.01 7.26 0.87
C THR A 69 17.30 7.89 2.24
N THR A 70 16.25 8.32 2.93
CA THR A 70 16.28 8.69 4.35
C THR A 70 15.64 7.57 5.16
N VAL A 71 16.37 7.01 6.12
CA VAL A 71 15.84 5.99 7.05
C VAL A 71 15.43 6.67 8.34
N VAL A 72 14.18 6.43 8.75
CA VAL A 72 13.60 6.89 10.02
C VAL A 72 13.24 5.67 10.85
N GLU A 73 13.62 5.67 12.13
CA GLU A 73 13.30 4.55 13.02
C GLU A 73 11.79 4.45 13.25
N SER A 74 11.24 3.25 13.04
CA SER A 74 9.81 2.98 13.21
C SER A 74 9.41 2.73 14.66
N THR A 75 8.14 3.00 14.97
CA THR A 75 7.41 2.50 16.13
C THR A 75 6.55 1.27 15.76
N ILE A 76 5.85 0.71 16.75
CA ILE A 76 4.88 -0.38 16.53
C ILE A 76 3.57 0.06 15.84
N SER A 77 3.32 1.37 15.73
CA SER A 77 2.07 1.94 15.23
C SER A 77 2.21 2.40 13.78
N VAL A 78 1.37 1.86 12.90
CA VAL A 78 1.36 2.23 11.46
C VAL A 78 1.11 3.72 11.27
N MET A 79 0.21 4.31 12.07
CA MET A 79 -0.10 5.74 11.97
C MET A 79 1.04 6.61 12.48
N ASP A 80 1.68 6.25 13.61
CA ASP A 80 2.86 6.97 14.08
C ASP A 80 4.00 6.89 13.07
N ASN A 81 4.18 5.74 12.41
CA ASN A 81 5.16 5.58 11.34
C ASN A 81 4.83 6.46 10.13
N LEU A 82 3.56 6.57 9.74
CA LEU A 82 3.15 7.50 8.70
C LEU A 82 3.44 8.95 9.10
N ARG A 83 3.23 9.32 10.36
CA ARG A 83 3.52 10.68 10.87
C ARG A 83 5.00 10.99 10.76
N LEU A 84 5.84 10.07 11.25
CA LEU A 84 7.29 10.19 11.18
C LEU A 84 7.79 10.34 9.74
N GLY A 85 7.20 9.59 8.80
CA GLY A 85 7.51 9.71 7.37
C GLY A 85 7.09 11.07 6.80
N LEU A 86 5.88 11.54 7.12
CA LEU A 86 5.36 12.83 6.67
C LEU A 86 6.17 14.01 7.23
N GLU A 87 6.71 13.91 8.44
CA GLU A 87 7.59 14.92 9.04
C GLU A 87 8.92 15.10 8.27
N GLN A 88 9.33 14.08 7.50
CA GLN A 88 10.51 14.19 6.64
C GLN A 88 10.20 14.78 5.27
N VAL A 89 8.94 14.75 4.83
CA VAL A 89 8.54 15.27 3.51
C VAL A 89 8.78 16.77 3.45
N SER A 90 9.34 17.20 2.33
CA SER A 90 9.66 18.60 2.06
C SER A 90 8.63 19.23 1.11
N GLY A 91 8.20 20.44 1.47
CA GLY A 91 7.26 21.21 0.66
C GLY A 91 5.81 20.70 0.70
N GLU A 92 4.99 21.24 -0.21
CA GLU A 92 3.54 21.04 -0.20
C GLU A 92 3.05 20.22 -1.41
N LYS A 93 3.88 19.32 -1.93
CA LYS A 93 3.52 18.47 -3.08
C LYS A 93 2.86 17.18 -2.61
N TYR A 94 2.17 16.51 -3.52
CA TYR A 94 1.67 15.16 -3.30
C TYR A 94 2.83 14.20 -2.97
N VAL A 95 2.54 13.24 -2.12
CA VAL A 95 3.45 12.20 -1.63
C VAL A 95 2.91 10.84 -2.07
N LEU A 96 3.81 9.96 -2.48
CA LEU A 96 3.51 8.54 -2.68
C LEU A 96 3.77 7.82 -1.35
N LEU A 97 2.85 6.95 -0.93
CA LEU A 97 3.01 6.06 0.20
C LEU A 97 2.89 4.62 -0.32
N ALA A 98 3.84 3.78 0.08
CA ALA A 98 3.88 2.35 -0.19
C ALA A 98 4.09 1.55 1.09
N THR A 99 3.59 0.32 1.13
CA THR A 99 4.01 -0.68 2.12
C THR A 99 5.28 -1.39 1.65
N SER A 100 5.99 -2.03 2.57
CA SER A 100 7.27 -2.72 2.30
C SER A 100 7.12 -4.17 1.86
N ASP A 101 5.91 -4.71 1.88
CA ASP A 101 5.59 -6.13 1.74
C ASP A 101 5.08 -6.54 0.36
N ILE A 102 5.21 -5.65 -0.64
CA ILE A 102 4.80 -5.85 -2.04
C ILE A 102 5.99 -6.07 -2.98
N PRO A 103 6.72 -7.18 -2.89
CA PRO A 103 7.98 -7.37 -3.62
C PRO A 103 7.81 -7.50 -5.14
N LEU A 104 6.58 -7.66 -5.62
CA LEU A 104 6.28 -7.68 -7.05
C LEU A 104 6.03 -6.28 -7.65
N LEU A 105 6.17 -5.21 -6.84
CA LEU A 105 6.13 -3.84 -7.32
C LEU A 105 7.19 -3.61 -8.42
N THR A 106 6.88 -2.74 -9.37
CA THR A 106 7.77 -2.36 -10.47
C THR A 106 7.73 -0.87 -10.69
N ALA A 107 8.81 -0.30 -11.25
CA ALA A 107 8.84 1.10 -11.61
C ALA A 107 7.70 1.49 -12.59
N ALA A 108 7.39 0.62 -13.56
CA ALA A 108 6.27 0.84 -14.48
C ALA A 108 4.92 0.97 -13.76
N ALA A 109 4.69 0.17 -12.72
CA ALA A 109 3.47 0.24 -11.91
C ALA A 109 3.39 1.53 -11.09
N VAL A 110 4.53 1.99 -10.55
CA VAL A 110 4.62 3.25 -9.79
C VAL A 110 4.35 4.44 -10.72
N GLU A 111 5.00 4.49 -11.88
CA GLU A 111 4.81 5.58 -12.85
C GLU A 111 3.37 5.63 -13.39
N ASP A 112 2.78 4.49 -13.74
CA ASP A 112 1.39 4.43 -14.22
C ASP A 112 0.40 4.89 -13.12
N PHE A 113 0.61 4.47 -11.87
CA PHE A 113 -0.24 4.90 -10.76
C PHE A 113 -0.14 6.41 -10.52
N ILE A 114 1.07 6.98 -10.52
CA ILE A 114 1.27 8.43 -10.38
C ILE A 114 0.63 9.19 -11.55
N ALA A 115 0.84 8.73 -12.79
CA ALA A 115 0.29 9.37 -13.98
C ALA A 115 -1.24 9.41 -13.96
N ARG A 116 -1.89 8.25 -13.74
CA ARG A 116 -3.36 8.16 -13.63
C ARG A 116 -3.92 8.99 -12.48
N SER A 117 -3.16 9.14 -11.40
CA SER A 117 -3.56 9.97 -10.27
C SER A 117 -3.50 11.46 -10.63
N ARG A 118 -2.47 11.90 -11.37
CA ARG A 118 -2.33 13.29 -11.84
C ARG A 118 -3.36 13.68 -12.89
N ASP A 119 -3.85 12.72 -13.68
CA ASP A 119 -4.90 12.94 -14.69
C ASP A 119 -6.30 13.15 -14.07
N GLN A 120 -6.41 13.04 -12.75
CA GLN A 120 -7.65 13.19 -12.00
C GLN A 120 -7.54 14.31 -10.97
N GLU A 121 -8.65 15.01 -10.73
CA GLU A 121 -8.75 15.91 -9.57
C GLU A 121 -9.12 15.11 -8.32
N GLY A 122 -8.24 15.14 -7.31
CA GLY A 122 -8.46 14.47 -6.03
C GLY A 122 -7.36 14.82 -5.04
N ASP A 123 -7.64 14.70 -3.75
CA ASP A 123 -6.66 14.91 -2.68
C ASP A 123 -5.97 13.61 -2.23
N LEU A 124 -6.63 12.47 -2.45
CA LEU A 124 -6.15 11.13 -2.08
C LEU A 124 -6.49 10.15 -3.20
N PHE A 125 -5.50 9.40 -3.66
CA PHE A 125 -5.64 8.36 -4.67
C PHE A 125 -5.20 7.03 -4.06
N TYR A 126 -5.99 5.99 -4.25
CA TYR A 126 -5.72 4.65 -3.73
C TYR A 126 -5.70 3.63 -4.86
N SER A 127 -4.62 2.84 -4.94
CA SER A 127 -4.52 1.77 -5.94
C SER A 127 -5.51 0.65 -5.64
N ILE A 128 -6.25 0.21 -6.65
CA ILE A 128 -7.07 -1.01 -6.62
C ILE A 128 -6.77 -1.86 -7.85
N VAL A 129 -6.98 -3.17 -7.75
CA VAL A 129 -6.71 -4.10 -8.86
C VAL A 129 -7.97 -4.90 -9.17
N ASP A 130 -8.34 -4.99 -10.45
CA ASP A 130 -9.46 -5.84 -10.88
C ASP A 130 -9.09 -7.33 -10.76
N LYS A 131 -10.07 -8.13 -10.31
CA LYS A 131 -9.91 -9.57 -10.10
C LYS A 131 -9.44 -10.30 -11.36
N LYS A 132 -9.95 -9.94 -12.55
CA LYS A 132 -9.53 -10.58 -13.81
C LYS A 132 -8.06 -10.28 -14.10
N THR A 133 -7.62 -9.05 -13.82
CA THR A 133 -6.21 -8.66 -13.97
C THR A 133 -5.34 -9.49 -13.03
N ASN A 134 -5.72 -9.63 -11.76
CA ASN A 134 -5.00 -10.52 -10.84
C ASN A 134 -4.94 -11.96 -11.35
N GLU A 135 -6.07 -12.55 -11.74
CA GLU A 135 -6.13 -13.94 -12.19
C GLU A 135 -5.32 -14.20 -13.47
N ASN A 136 -5.22 -13.22 -14.35
CA ASN A 136 -4.45 -13.32 -15.60
C ASN A 136 -2.94 -13.40 -15.36
N TYR A 137 -2.40 -12.65 -14.40
CA TYR A 137 -0.96 -12.62 -14.11
C TYR A 137 -0.57 -13.61 -12.99
N PHE A 138 -1.42 -13.73 -11.99
CA PHE A 138 -1.21 -14.48 -10.75
C PHE A 138 -2.37 -15.45 -10.51
N SER A 139 -2.46 -16.47 -11.38
CA SER A 139 -3.49 -17.49 -11.25
C SER A 139 -3.43 -18.21 -9.91
N GLY A 140 -4.59 -18.40 -9.27
CA GLY A 140 -4.74 -19.15 -8.02
C GLY A 140 -4.39 -18.38 -6.74
N ILE A 141 -3.95 -17.11 -6.83
CA ILE A 141 -3.67 -16.32 -5.63
C ILE A 141 -4.95 -15.99 -4.87
N GLN A 142 -4.92 -16.21 -3.55
CA GLN A 142 -6.06 -15.91 -2.67
C GLN A 142 -5.97 -14.46 -2.20
N ARG A 143 -6.97 -13.65 -2.55
CA ARG A 143 -7.08 -12.25 -2.12
C ARG A 143 -8.48 -11.96 -1.62
N THR A 144 -8.59 -10.95 -0.76
CA THR A 144 -9.89 -10.40 -0.36
C THR A 144 -10.40 -9.49 -1.47
N TYR A 145 -11.58 -9.81 -2.01
CA TYR A 145 -12.21 -9.04 -3.08
C TYR A 145 -13.50 -8.38 -2.61
N VAL A 146 -13.75 -7.18 -3.14
CA VAL A 146 -14.99 -6.43 -2.98
C VAL A 146 -15.70 -6.40 -4.31
N LYS A 147 -16.94 -6.90 -4.34
CA LYS A 147 -17.80 -6.85 -5.52
C LYS A 147 -18.50 -5.49 -5.59
N LEU A 148 -18.35 -4.81 -6.73
CA LEU A 148 -19.02 -3.55 -7.07
C LEU A 148 -19.77 -3.72 -8.39
N LYS A 149 -20.58 -2.73 -8.76
CA LYS A 149 -21.21 -2.68 -10.09
C LYS A 149 -20.19 -2.51 -11.22
N ASP A 150 -19.09 -1.83 -10.95
CA ASP A 150 -18.04 -1.55 -11.94
C ASP A 150 -17.10 -2.74 -12.16
N GLY A 151 -17.13 -3.76 -11.28
CA GLY A 151 -16.21 -4.88 -11.31
C GLY A 151 -16.01 -5.52 -9.94
N THR A 152 -15.00 -6.36 -9.83
CA THR A 152 -14.63 -7.01 -8.55
C THR A 152 -13.18 -6.69 -8.28
N PHE A 153 -12.92 -5.97 -7.20
CA PHE A 153 -11.61 -5.35 -6.97
C PHE A 153 -11.01 -5.79 -5.66
N THR A 154 -9.69 -5.76 -5.59
CA THR A 154 -8.94 -5.85 -4.34
C THR A 154 -8.15 -4.56 -4.13
N GLY A 155 -7.81 -4.29 -2.87
CA GLY A 155 -6.96 -3.17 -2.52
C GLY A 155 -5.52 -3.42 -2.95
N GLY A 156 -4.86 -2.37 -3.43
CA GLY A 156 -3.40 -2.33 -3.53
C GLY A 156 -2.77 -1.73 -2.28
N ASN A 157 -1.48 -1.42 -2.39
CA ASN A 157 -0.66 -0.91 -1.31
C ASN A 157 0.03 0.42 -1.67
N LEU A 158 -0.45 1.11 -2.70
CA LEU A 158 -0.02 2.45 -3.06
C LEU A 158 -1.11 3.48 -2.75
N PHE A 159 -0.70 4.57 -2.11
CA PHE A 159 -1.51 5.76 -1.89
C PHE A 159 -0.76 6.97 -2.44
N TYR A 160 -1.44 7.87 -3.14
CA TYR A 160 -0.86 9.14 -3.57
C TYR A 160 -1.74 10.26 -3.07
N PHE A 161 -1.22 11.17 -2.25
CA PHE A 161 -2.06 12.16 -1.58
C PHE A 161 -1.34 13.45 -1.23
N HIS A 162 -2.11 14.51 -1.07
CA HIS A 162 -1.57 15.79 -0.64
C HIS A 162 -1.45 15.84 0.89
N PRO A 163 -0.26 16.11 1.47
CA PRO A 163 -0.06 16.12 2.93
C PRO A 163 -1.02 17.01 3.73
N ARG A 164 -1.61 18.04 3.10
CA ARG A 164 -2.59 18.94 3.72
C ARG A 164 -3.82 18.21 4.29
N ILE A 165 -4.18 17.06 3.72
CA ILE A 165 -5.33 16.28 4.21
C ILE A 165 -5.02 15.50 5.49
N ALA A 166 -3.75 15.35 5.86
CA ALA A 166 -3.35 14.55 7.00
C ALA A 166 -4.08 15.02 8.27
N ARG A 167 -4.15 16.33 8.52
CA ARG A 167 -4.80 16.90 9.71
C ARG A 167 -6.30 16.58 9.79
N SER A 168 -7.03 16.66 8.67
CA SER A 168 -8.48 16.41 8.65
C SER A 168 -8.83 14.92 8.67
N CYS A 169 -7.95 14.08 8.11
CA CYS A 169 -8.21 12.66 7.96
C CYS A 169 -7.58 11.79 9.05
N TRP A 170 -6.66 12.34 9.87
CA TRP A 170 -5.83 11.55 10.80
C TRP A 170 -6.64 10.66 11.72
N SER A 171 -7.59 11.25 12.45
CA SER A 171 -8.40 10.54 13.46
C SER A 171 -9.22 9.42 12.83
N PHE A 172 -9.77 9.65 11.64
CA PHE A 172 -10.51 8.62 10.91
C PHE A 172 -9.57 7.52 10.39
N ALA A 173 -8.42 7.88 9.82
CA ALA A 173 -7.45 6.91 9.32
C ALA A 173 -6.94 6.02 10.46
N GLU A 174 -6.62 6.61 11.61
CA GLU A 174 -6.21 5.89 12.82
C GLU A 174 -7.31 4.96 13.35
N GLU A 175 -8.56 5.45 13.41
CA GLU A 175 -9.71 4.62 13.75
C GLU A 175 -9.84 3.41 12.79
N MET A 176 -9.75 3.63 11.48
CA MET A 176 -9.87 2.55 10.48
C MET A 176 -8.71 1.55 10.57
N VAL A 177 -7.49 2.00 10.82
CA VAL A 177 -6.33 1.12 11.02
C VAL A 177 -6.51 0.26 12.27
N ASN A 178 -7.00 0.83 13.36
CA ASN A 178 -7.25 0.10 14.61
C ASN A 178 -8.41 -0.90 14.45
N LEU A 179 -9.46 -0.53 13.73
CA LEU A 179 -10.63 -1.36 13.45
C LEU A 179 -10.43 -2.34 12.29
N ARG A 180 -9.25 -2.40 11.65
CA ARG A 180 -9.01 -3.24 10.45
C ARG A 180 -9.26 -4.73 10.66
N LYS A 181 -9.19 -5.19 11.92
CA LYS A 181 -9.50 -6.58 12.32
C LYS A 181 -10.92 -6.76 12.88
N GLU A 182 -11.68 -5.68 12.98
CA GLU A 182 -13.00 -5.62 13.60
C GLU A 182 -14.06 -5.14 12.58
N PRO A 183 -14.41 -5.99 11.59
CA PRO A 183 -15.23 -5.56 10.46
C PRO A 183 -16.59 -4.98 10.87
N LEU A 184 -17.22 -5.50 11.94
CA LEU A 184 -18.49 -4.98 12.44
C LEU A 184 -18.41 -3.52 12.93
N LYS A 185 -17.34 -3.16 13.64
CA LYS A 185 -17.13 -1.78 14.11
C LYS A 185 -16.80 -0.85 12.95
N MET A 186 -15.98 -1.31 12.02
CA MET A 186 -15.69 -0.58 10.78
C MET A 186 -16.99 -0.33 9.97
N CYS A 187 -17.89 -1.32 9.93
CA CYS A 187 -19.19 -1.20 9.28
C CYS A 187 -20.09 -0.13 9.94
N ALA A 188 -20.10 -0.05 11.27
CA ALA A 188 -20.86 0.97 11.99
C ALA A 188 -20.40 2.39 11.61
N ARG A 189 -19.08 2.59 11.47
CA ARG A 189 -18.50 3.89 11.09
C ARG A 189 -18.81 4.28 9.64
N LEU A 190 -18.79 3.32 8.73
CA LEU A 190 -19.14 3.51 7.31
C LEU A 190 -20.65 3.60 7.08
N GLY A 191 -21.46 3.17 8.03
CA GLY A 191 -22.92 3.24 8.01
C GLY A 191 -23.56 1.92 7.56
N PHE A 192 -24.47 1.40 8.37
CA PHE A 192 -25.07 0.08 8.19
C PHE A 192 -25.69 -0.14 6.80
N PHE A 193 -26.53 0.78 6.32
CA PHE A 193 -27.15 0.67 4.99
C PHE A 193 -26.13 0.73 3.85
N PHE A 194 -25.02 1.46 4.03
CA PHE A 194 -23.95 1.52 3.04
C PHE A 194 -23.26 0.16 2.91
N ILE A 195 -22.95 -0.48 4.04
CA ILE A 195 -22.36 -1.81 4.08
C ILE A 195 -23.30 -2.87 3.49
N LEU A 196 -24.59 -2.85 3.81
CA LEU A 196 -25.54 -3.79 3.20
C LEU A 196 -25.54 -3.70 1.67
N ARG A 197 -25.47 -2.48 1.13
CA ARG A 197 -25.35 -2.26 -0.32
C ARG A 197 -23.99 -2.72 -0.87
N LEU A 198 -22.91 -2.54 -0.11
CA LEU A 198 -21.56 -3.00 -0.47
C LEU A 198 -21.52 -4.53 -0.56
N LEU A 199 -22.00 -5.23 0.48
CA LEU A 199 -22.08 -6.69 0.54
C LEU A 199 -23.00 -7.25 -0.55
N ALA A 200 -24.09 -6.55 -0.87
CA ALA A 200 -24.97 -6.91 -1.98
C ALA A 200 -24.36 -6.64 -3.37
N GLY A 201 -23.15 -6.07 -3.46
CA GLY A 201 -22.51 -5.70 -4.72
C GLY A 201 -23.26 -4.62 -5.51
N LYS A 202 -24.03 -3.77 -4.82
CA LYS A 202 -24.91 -2.75 -5.43
C LYS A 202 -24.27 -1.37 -5.50
N LEU A 203 -23.07 -1.19 -4.95
CA LEU A 203 -22.33 0.06 -4.98
C LEU A 203 -21.42 0.15 -6.20
N THR A 204 -21.20 1.36 -6.68
CA THR A 204 -20.16 1.71 -7.65
C THR A 204 -18.92 2.26 -6.95
N ILE A 205 -17.76 2.29 -7.60
CA ILE A 205 -16.56 3.02 -7.15
C ILE A 205 -16.93 4.45 -6.81
N ALA A 206 -17.70 5.12 -7.67
CA ALA A 206 -18.16 6.49 -7.43
C ALA A 206 -19.05 6.63 -6.17
N ASP A 207 -19.81 5.59 -5.78
CA ASP A 207 -20.54 5.60 -4.50
C ASP A 207 -19.58 5.54 -3.31
N LEU A 208 -18.48 4.78 -3.40
CA LEU A 208 -17.45 4.73 -2.36
C LEU A 208 -16.72 6.07 -2.26
N GLU A 209 -16.31 6.66 -3.37
CA GLU A 209 -15.66 7.98 -3.41
C GLU A 209 -16.54 9.05 -2.75
N ARG A 210 -17.83 9.12 -3.13
CA ARG A 210 -18.80 10.04 -2.49
C ARG A 210 -18.99 9.77 -1.00
N ARG A 211 -18.89 8.51 -0.57
CA ARG A 211 -19.01 8.18 0.86
C ARG A 211 -17.80 8.69 1.63
N VAL A 212 -16.60 8.52 1.09
CA VAL A 212 -15.37 9.04 1.69
C VAL A 212 -15.41 10.56 1.73
N GLU A 213 -15.82 11.22 0.65
CA GLU A 213 -15.97 12.68 0.60
C GLU A 213 -16.93 13.20 1.68
N LYS A 214 -18.08 12.54 1.88
CA LYS A 214 -19.02 12.90 2.96
C LYS A 214 -18.48 12.68 4.37
N LEU A 215 -17.58 11.71 4.54
CA LEU A 215 -17.01 11.38 5.86
C LEU A 215 -15.83 12.28 6.23
N LEU A 216 -15.03 12.67 5.24
CA LEU A 216 -13.71 13.28 5.44
C LEU A 216 -13.59 14.68 4.85
N ALA A 217 -14.56 15.13 4.06
CA ALA A 217 -14.53 16.39 3.32
C ALA A 217 -13.31 16.51 2.38
N ILE A 218 -12.87 15.39 1.79
CA ILE A 218 -11.80 15.33 0.79
C ILE A 218 -12.25 14.63 -0.48
N LYS A 219 -11.61 14.93 -1.62
CA LYS A 219 -11.84 14.21 -2.88
C LYS A 219 -10.94 12.98 -2.94
N ALA A 220 -11.44 11.82 -2.49
CA ALA A 220 -10.72 10.55 -2.63
C ALA A 220 -11.09 9.83 -3.94
N LYS A 221 -10.11 9.22 -4.60
CA LYS A 221 -10.25 8.52 -5.88
C LYS A 221 -9.64 7.13 -5.83
N ALA A 222 -10.35 6.16 -6.39
CA ALA A 222 -9.78 4.83 -6.60
C ALA A 222 -9.16 4.75 -8.00
N VAL A 223 -7.90 4.31 -8.08
CA VAL A 223 -7.17 4.17 -9.34
C VAL A 223 -7.03 2.69 -9.65
N ILE A 224 -7.72 2.24 -10.70
CA ILE A 224 -7.63 0.85 -11.17
C ILE A 224 -6.27 0.66 -11.84
N SER A 225 -5.40 -0.09 -11.18
CA SER A 225 -4.06 -0.43 -11.67
C SER A 225 -4.13 -1.62 -12.64
N PRO A 226 -3.51 -1.53 -13.82
CA PRO A 226 -3.31 -2.68 -14.70
C PRO A 226 -2.14 -3.57 -14.24
N TYR A 227 -1.41 -3.16 -13.19
CA TYR A 227 -0.27 -3.88 -12.63
C TYR A 227 -0.67 -4.54 -11.30
N PRO A 228 -0.93 -5.86 -11.28
CA PRO A 228 -1.42 -6.52 -10.08
C PRO A 228 -0.40 -6.57 -8.93
N GLY A 229 0.90 -6.46 -9.25
CA GLY A 229 1.98 -6.43 -8.26
C GLY A 229 1.87 -5.32 -7.22
N VAL A 230 1.09 -4.26 -7.47
CA VAL A 230 0.82 -3.20 -6.47
C VAL A 230 -0.02 -3.68 -5.28
N GLY A 231 -0.70 -4.82 -5.41
CA GLY A 231 -1.57 -5.39 -4.38
C GLY A 231 -1.27 -6.83 -4.04
N ILE A 232 -0.08 -7.34 -4.38
CA ILE A 232 0.38 -8.67 -3.94
C ILE A 232 1.35 -8.49 -2.77
N ASP A 233 0.78 -8.30 -1.58
CA ASP A 233 1.50 -8.33 -0.31
C ASP A 233 1.77 -9.75 0.20
N ILE A 234 2.81 -9.90 1.01
CA ILE A 234 3.12 -11.14 1.72
C ILE A 234 2.69 -11.01 3.19
N ASP A 235 1.59 -11.66 3.56
CA ASP A 235 1.10 -11.73 4.94
C ASP A 235 1.33 -13.12 5.58
N LYS A 236 1.43 -14.17 4.76
CA LYS A 236 1.44 -15.57 5.19
C LYS A 236 2.53 -16.40 4.50
N PRO A 237 2.93 -17.53 5.09
CA PRO A 237 3.84 -18.48 4.45
C PRO A 237 3.43 -18.89 3.03
N ALA A 238 2.13 -19.06 2.78
CA ALA A 238 1.62 -19.39 1.46
C ALA A 238 1.89 -18.29 0.42
N ASP A 239 1.74 -17.02 0.79
CA ASP A 239 2.00 -15.87 -0.09
C ASP A 239 3.50 -15.81 -0.42
N TYR A 240 4.36 -16.01 0.58
CA TYR A 240 5.81 -16.09 0.40
C TYR A 240 6.21 -17.14 -0.62
N GLN A 241 5.70 -18.38 -0.47
CA GLN A 241 5.99 -19.48 -1.40
C GLN A 241 5.43 -19.20 -2.79
N TYR A 242 4.28 -18.56 -2.87
CA TYR A 242 3.63 -18.23 -4.13
C TYR A 242 4.43 -17.22 -4.95
N VAL A 243 4.95 -16.15 -4.34
CA VAL A 243 5.64 -15.08 -5.09
C VAL A 243 7.08 -15.43 -5.45
N LEU A 244 7.72 -16.34 -4.71
CA LEU A 244 9.14 -16.69 -4.86
C LEU A 244 9.55 -17.05 -6.32
N PRO A 245 8.78 -17.86 -7.09
CA PRO A 245 9.13 -18.18 -8.47
C PRO A 245 9.10 -16.98 -9.43
N PHE A 246 8.27 -15.97 -9.15
CA PHE A 246 8.16 -14.77 -9.99
C PHE A 246 9.37 -13.84 -9.82
N LEU A 247 9.96 -13.82 -8.62
CA LEU A 247 11.14 -13.01 -8.33
C LEU A 247 12.41 -13.64 -8.89
N LYS A 248 12.57 -14.95 -8.73
CA LYS A 248 13.72 -15.69 -9.28
C LYS A 248 13.84 -15.60 -10.80
N ARG A 249 12.72 -15.41 -11.51
CA ARG A 249 12.71 -15.24 -12.98
C ARG A 249 13.12 -13.84 -13.44
N LYS A 250 13.07 -12.82 -12.57
CA LYS A 250 13.53 -11.47 -12.89
C LYS A 250 15.04 -11.32 -12.77
N GLU A 251 15.68 -12.18 -11.98
CA GLU A 251 17.12 -12.12 -11.67
C GLU A 251 17.97 -13.06 -12.55
N ALA A 252 17.33 -13.90 -13.38
CA ALA A 252 17.97 -14.83 -14.33
C ALA A 252 17.87 -14.30 -15.76
#